data_AF-A0A914WSL7-F1
#
_entry.id   AF-A0A914WSL7-F1
#
_cell.length_a   1.000
_cell.length_b   1.000
_cell.length_c   1.000
_cell.angle_alpha   90.00
_cell.angle_beta   90.00
_cell.angle_gamma   90.00
#
_symmetry.space_group_name_H-M   'P 1'
#
loop_
_entity.id
_entity.type
_entity.pdbx_description
1 polymer ?
#
loop_
_entity_poly.entity_id
_entity_poly.type
_entity_poly.pdbx_seq_one_letter_code
_entity_poly.pdbx_strand_id
1 'polypeptide(L)'
;MYNQCSSVGPERCFMMRYEELVLYPEAKMRQLLTFLDIPWNSTVLRHETFIGEGKEIPLSDVEMSIEQVVKPINLDALNKWVGQFPADVVRDMAEIAPMLRRLGYDPRAEPPKYGKLDELVVRKMKEINENEIKWHDRANMLMVDPLRLDRPFNEIGNALW
;
A
#
# COMPACT_ATOMS: atom_id res chain seq x y z
N MET A 1 -1.62 19.99 -2.08
CA MET A 1 -1.83 18.87 -3.03
C MET A 1 -3.26 18.75 -3.55
N TYR A 2 -4.29 18.50 -2.72
CA TYR A 2 -5.69 18.37 -3.21
C TYR A 2 -6.18 19.56 -4.05
N ASN A 3 -6.07 20.79 -3.53
CA ASN A 3 -6.54 21.98 -4.25
C ASN A 3 -5.76 22.22 -5.55
N GLN A 4 -4.45 21.92 -5.56
CA GLN A 4 -3.60 22.05 -6.74
C GLN A 4 -4.00 21.05 -7.82
N CYS A 5 -4.22 19.79 -7.45
CA CYS A 5 -4.73 18.75 -8.34
C CYS A 5 -6.09 19.14 -8.91
N SER A 6 -6.98 19.65 -8.06
CA SER A 6 -8.30 20.12 -8.48
C SER A 6 -8.22 21.31 -9.44
N SER A 7 -7.30 22.25 -9.20
CA SER A 7 -7.18 23.47 -10.03
C SER A 7 -6.62 23.22 -11.42
N VAL A 8 -5.77 22.19 -11.60
CA VAL A 8 -5.24 21.84 -12.93
C VAL A 8 -6.24 21.03 -13.76
N GLY A 9 -7.30 20.51 -13.14
CA GLY A 9 -8.39 19.80 -13.80
C GLY A 9 -8.14 18.30 -13.99
N PRO A 10 -9.22 17.53 -14.25
CA PRO A 10 -9.20 16.07 -14.31
C PRO A 10 -8.45 15.50 -15.52
N GLU A 11 -8.13 16.33 -16.52
CA GLU A 11 -7.29 15.95 -17.66
C GLU A 11 -5.79 15.98 -17.33
N ARG A 12 -5.41 16.64 -16.24
CA ARG A 12 -3.99 16.85 -15.86
C ARG A 12 -3.64 16.26 -14.50
N CYS A 13 -4.62 16.00 -13.66
CA CYS A 13 -4.40 15.36 -12.37
C CYS A 13 -5.45 14.29 -12.08
N PHE A 14 -4.96 13.09 -11.80
CA PHE A 14 -5.76 11.94 -11.41
C PHE A 14 -5.60 11.68 -9.91
N MET A 15 -6.68 11.85 -9.13
CA MET A 15 -6.67 11.45 -7.72
C MET A 15 -6.91 9.94 -7.59
N MET A 16 -5.92 9.23 -7.06
CA MET A 16 -6.01 7.81 -6.74
C MET A 16 -5.95 7.60 -5.23
N ARG A 17 -6.96 6.91 -4.68
CA ARG A 17 -6.94 6.47 -3.28
C ARG A 17 -6.12 5.18 -3.19
N TYR A 18 -5.18 5.13 -2.24
CA TYR A 18 -4.35 3.95 -2.00
C TYR A 18 -5.22 2.73 -1.70
N GLU A 19 -6.27 2.89 -0.88
CA GLU A 19 -7.12 1.79 -0.44
C GLU A 19 -7.89 1.18 -1.62
N GLU A 20 -8.35 2.02 -2.55
CA GLU A 20 -8.99 1.55 -3.77
C GLU A 20 -7.99 0.84 -4.69
N LEU A 21 -6.75 1.32 -4.78
CA LEU A 21 -5.69 0.69 -5.58
C LEU A 21 -5.34 -0.71 -5.05
N VAL A 22 -5.20 -0.88 -3.74
CA VAL A 22 -4.88 -2.19 -3.16
C VAL A 22 -6.08 -3.14 -3.08
N LEU A 23 -7.31 -2.61 -3.02
CA LEU A 23 -8.52 -3.44 -3.04
C LEU A 23 -8.94 -3.86 -4.45
N TYR A 24 -8.74 -3.00 -5.46
CA TYR A 24 -9.21 -3.21 -6.84
C TYR A 24 -8.11 -2.84 -7.87
N PRO A 25 -6.93 -3.49 -7.82
CA PRO A 25 -5.75 -3.04 -8.55
C PRO A 25 -5.94 -3.04 -10.07
N GLU A 26 -6.60 -4.06 -10.65
CA GLU A 26 -6.83 -4.08 -12.09
C GLU A 26 -7.72 -2.92 -12.55
N ALA A 27 -8.87 -2.73 -11.88
CA ALA A 27 -9.79 -1.67 -12.22
C ALA A 27 -9.13 -0.28 -12.10
N LYS A 28 -8.34 -0.06 -11.05
CA LYS A 28 -7.66 1.23 -10.82
C LYS A 28 -6.50 1.46 -11.78
N MET A 29 -5.72 0.43 -12.10
CA MET A 29 -4.64 0.55 -13.09
C MET A 29 -5.18 0.76 -14.50
N ARG A 30 -6.32 0.14 -14.87
CA ARG A 30 -6.99 0.44 -16.14
C ARG A 30 -7.40 1.91 -16.22
N GLN A 31 -8.03 2.45 -15.17
CA GLN A 31 -8.40 3.86 -15.10
C GLN A 31 -7.17 4.78 -15.24
N LEU A 32 -6.08 4.47 -14.54
CA LEU A 32 -4.85 5.26 -14.57
C LEU A 32 -4.19 5.24 -15.96
N LEU A 33 -4.03 4.05 -16.56
CA LEU A 33 -3.39 3.94 -17.87
C LEU A 33 -4.22 4.59 -18.97
N THR A 34 -5.56 4.52 -18.90
CA THR A 34 -6.44 5.28 -19.78
C THR A 34 -6.27 6.79 -19.58
N PHE A 35 -6.18 7.27 -18.35
CA PHE A 35 -5.93 8.69 -18.06
C PHE A 35 -4.59 9.17 -18.63
N LEU A 36 -3.55 8.33 -18.59
CA LEU A 36 -2.22 8.64 -19.11
C LEU A 36 -2.06 8.42 -20.63
N ASP A 37 -3.10 7.93 -21.32
CA ASP A 37 -3.05 7.50 -22.72
C ASP A 37 -1.96 6.43 -22.98
N ILE A 38 -1.84 5.47 -22.08
CA ILE A 38 -0.90 4.34 -22.16
C ILE A 38 -1.68 3.04 -22.39
N PRO A 39 -1.28 2.18 -23.36
CA PRO A 39 -1.92 0.88 -23.57
C PRO A 39 -1.89 -0.01 -22.33
N TRP A 40 -2.98 -0.75 -22.10
CA TRP A 40 -3.08 -1.71 -21.01
C TRP A 40 -2.03 -2.83 -21.14
N ASN A 41 -1.36 -3.15 -20.04
CA ASN A 41 -0.55 -4.35 -19.91
C ASN A 41 -0.77 -5.00 -18.54
N SER A 42 -1.01 -6.32 -18.50
CA SER A 42 -1.25 -7.04 -17.24
C SER A 42 -0.03 -7.12 -16.31
N THR A 43 1.17 -6.78 -16.81
CA THR A 43 2.40 -6.73 -16.00
C THR A 43 2.31 -5.74 -14.84
N VAL A 44 1.48 -4.70 -14.96
CA VAL A 44 1.26 -3.71 -13.88
C VAL A 44 0.65 -4.32 -12.61
N LEU A 45 0.11 -5.54 -12.69
CA LEU A 45 -0.44 -6.28 -11.54
C LEU A 45 0.55 -7.27 -10.93
N ARG A 46 1.78 -7.32 -11.45
CA ARG A 46 2.85 -8.24 -11.04
C ARG A 46 4.18 -7.50 -10.94
N HIS A 47 4.17 -6.29 -10.37
CA HIS A 47 5.38 -5.46 -10.25
C HIS A 47 6.50 -6.21 -9.52
N GLU A 48 6.15 -7.08 -8.57
CA GLU A 48 7.08 -7.90 -7.80
C GLU A 48 7.97 -8.80 -8.67
N THR A 49 7.59 -9.14 -9.91
CA THR A 49 8.44 -10.00 -10.76
C THR A 49 9.58 -9.24 -11.41
N PHE A 50 9.43 -7.92 -11.56
CA PHE A 50 10.33 -7.02 -12.31
C PHE A 50 11.27 -6.20 -11.40
N ILE A 51 11.22 -6.40 -10.07
CA ILE A 51 12.08 -5.73 -9.09
C ILE A 51 13.42 -6.46 -8.92
N GLY A 52 14.53 -5.70 -8.97
CA GLY A 52 15.88 -6.13 -8.62
C GLY A 52 16.98 -5.47 -9.47
N GLU A 53 18.24 -5.66 -9.08
CA GLU A 53 19.39 -5.21 -9.89
C GLU A 53 19.37 -5.86 -11.27
N GLY A 54 19.57 -5.06 -12.32
CA GLY A 54 19.55 -5.54 -13.71
C GLY A 54 18.15 -5.86 -14.27
N LYS A 55 17.07 -5.53 -13.55
CA LYS A 55 15.69 -5.66 -14.02
C LYS A 55 15.06 -4.31 -14.39
N GLU A 56 13.81 -4.35 -14.84
CA GLU A 56 13.05 -3.20 -15.32
C GLU A 56 12.68 -2.21 -14.22
N ILE A 57 12.55 -2.67 -12.96
CA ILE A 57 12.25 -1.82 -11.81
C ILE A 57 13.48 -1.82 -10.87
N PRO A 58 14.45 -0.91 -11.09
CA PRO A 58 15.54 -0.69 -10.14
C PRO A 58 14.99 -0.03 -8.87
N LEU A 59 15.50 -0.44 -7.71
CA LEU A 59 15.21 0.18 -6.43
C LEU A 59 16.51 0.71 -5.82
N SER A 60 16.42 1.86 -5.16
CA SER A 60 17.53 2.38 -4.36
C SER A 60 17.57 1.65 -3.02
N ASP A 61 18.70 1.02 -2.72
CA ASP A 61 18.96 0.18 -1.54
C ASP A 61 18.84 0.87 -0.17
N VAL A 62 18.73 2.20 -0.16
CA VAL A 62 18.48 3.05 1.03
C VAL A 62 17.02 3.51 1.17
N GLU A 63 16.14 3.19 0.24
CA GLU A 63 14.72 3.57 0.31
C GLU A 63 13.95 2.77 1.38
N MET A 64 13.16 3.47 2.20
CA MET A 64 12.38 2.84 3.28
C MET A 64 11.23 1.96 2.77
N SER A 65 10.76 2.20 1.55
CA SER A 65 9.65 1.45 0.95
C SER A 65 10.06 0.13 0.31
N ILE A 66 11.36 -0.22 0.28
CA ILE A 66 11.84 -1.45 -0.37
C ILE A 66 11.14 -2.68 0.20
N GLU A 67 11.10 -2.82 1.54
CA GLU A 67 10.49 -3.97 2.21
C GLU A 67 9.04 -4.19 1.79
N GLN A 68 8.30 -3.11 1.54
CA GLN A 68 6.90 -3.17 1.19
C GLN A 68 6.69 -3.39 -0.31
N VAL A 69 7.47 -2.71 -1.15
CA VAL A 69 7.29 -2.73 -2.61
C VAL A 69 7.76 -4.05 -3.24
N VAL A 70 8.70 -4.77 -2.61
CA VAL A 70 9.16 -6.08 -3.11
C VAL A 70 8.06 -7.14 -3.07
N LYS A 71 7.05 -6.98 -2.21
CA LYS A 71 5.92 -7.89 -2.08
C LYS A 71 4.89 -7.63 -3.18
N PRO A 72 4.10 -8.65 -3.58
CA PRO A 72 2.91 -8.44 -4.40
C PRO A 72 1.93 -7.47 -3.74
N ILE A 73 1.02 -6.89 -4.53
CA ILE A 73 -0.10 -6.07 -4.01
C ILE A 73 -0.86 -6.86 -2.93
N ASN A 74 -0.98 -6.26 -1.75
CA ASN A 74 -1.51 -6.88 -0.53
C ASN A 74 -2.20 -5.86 0.37
N LEU A 75 -2.74 -6.31 1.50
CA LEU A 75 -3.53 -5.51 2.42
C LEU A 75 -2.87 -5.32 3.79
N ASP A 76 -1.60 -5.69 3.94
CA ASP A 76 -0.90 -5.68 5.23
C ASP A 76 -0.97 -4.30 5.89
N ALA A 77 -0.85 -3.22 5.12
CA ALA A 77 -0.82 -1.86 5.64
C ALA A 77 -2.20 -1.21 5.83
N LEU A 78 -3.29 -1.80 5.30
CA LEU A 78 -4.57 -1.08 5.13
C LEU A 78 -5.16 -0.58 6.44
N ASN A 79 -5.12 -1.39 7.51
CA ASN A 79 -5.69 -1.07 8.81
C ASN A 79 -4.66 -1.10 9.96
N LYS A 80 -3.35 -1.15 9.66
CA LYS A 80 -2.29 -1.26 10.69
C LYS A 80 -2.29 -0.10 11.69
N TRP A 81 -2.82 1.05 11.31
CA TRP A 81 -2.88 2.24 12.15
C TRP A 81 -4.00 2.21 13.21
N VAL A 82 -5.02 1.36 13.04
CA VAL A 82 -6.19 1.32 13.93
C VAL A 82 -5.74 0.95 15.35
N GLY A 83 -6.21 1.69 16.36
CA GLY A 83 -5.79 1.53 17.75
C GLY A 83 -4.38 2.05 18.08
N GLN A 84 -3.65 2.64 17.14
CA GLN A 84 -2.31 3.22 17.39
C GLN A 84 -2.36 4.71 17.81
N PHE A 85 -3.50 5.38 17.62
CA PHE A 85 -3.66 6.78 18.01
C PHE A 85 -4.12 6.92 19.48
N PRO A 86 -3.60 7.92 20.21
CA PRO A 86 -4.13 8.29 21.52
C PRO A 86 -5.63 8.64 21.47
N ALA A 87 -6.35 8.35 22.55
CA ALA A 87 -7.81 8.53 22.60
C ALA A 87 -8.27 9.99 22.40
N ASP A 88 -7.48 10.96 22.86
CA ASP A 88 -7.72 12.38 22.64
C ASP A 88 -7.56 12.77 21.15
N VAL A 89 -6.57 12.22 20.47
CA VAL A 89 -6.39 12.42 19.02
C VAL A 89 -7.56 11.82 18.25
N VAL A 90 -8.03 10.63 18.61
CA VAL A 90 -9.20 9.99 17.99
C VAL A 90 -10.47 10.83 18.22
N ARG A 91 -10.68 11.31 19.45
CA ARG A 91 -11.82 12.18 19.79
C ARG A 91 -11.84 13.45 18.93
N ASP A 92 -10.68 14.08 18.76
CA ASP A 92 -10.54 15.38 18.10
C ASP A 92 -10.17 15.26 16.60
N MET A 93 -10.19 14.04 16.05
CA MET A 93 -9.72 13.71 14.68
C MET A 93 -10.35 14.58 13.59
N ALA A 94 -11.64 14.89 13.71
CA ALA A 94 -12.34 15.71 12.73
C ALA A 94 -11.88 17.18 12.72
N GLU A 95 -11.41 17.68 13.85
CA GLU A 95 -10.88 19.04 14.00
C GLU A 95 -9.40 19.08 13.59
N ILE A 96 -8.63 18.07 14.00
CA ILE A 96 -7.22 17.91 13.65
C ILE A 96 -7.03 17.71 12.13
N ALA A 97 -7.88 16.87 11.53
CA ALA A 97 -7.73 16.44 10.12
C ALA A 97 -9.03 16.61 9.31
N PRO A 98 -9.50 17.85 9.08
CA PRO A 98 -10.73 18.10 8.32
C PRO A 98 -10.68 17.61 6.88
N MET A 99 -9.48 17.41 6.33
CA MET A 99 -9.26 16.86 5.00
C MET A 99 -9.75 15.41 4.86
N LEU A 100 -9.87 14.63 5.95
CA LEU A 100 -10.43 13.28 5.91
C LEU A 100 -11.83 13.31 5.27
N ARG A 101 -12.73 14.14 5.79
CA ARG A 101 -14.08 14.29 5.23
C ARG A 101 -14.05 14.76 3.78
N ARG A 102 -13.19 15.74 3.46
CA ARG A 102 -13.07 16.28 2.09
C ARG A 102 -12.59 15.23 1.08
N LEU A 103 -11.78 14.27 1.53
CA LEU A 103 -11.28 13.16 0.72
C LEU A 103 -12.20 11.93 0.75
N GLY A 104 -13.28 11.97 1.53
CA GLY A 104 -14.29 10.91 1.62
C GLY A 104 -14.08 9.90 2.74
N TYR A 105 -13.19 10.17 3.68
CA TYR A 105 -12.97 9.36 4.88
C TYR A 105 -13.79 9.90 6.06
N ASP A 106 -14.50 9.01 6.75
CA ASP A 106 -15.21 9.37 7.99
C ASP A 106 -14.21 9.46 9.15
N PRO A 107 -13.96 10.66 9.71
CA PRO A 107 -13.00 10.83 10.81
C PRO A 107 -13.45 10.19 12.13
N ARG A 108 -14.68 9.66 12.21
CA ARG A 108 -15.21 8.96 13.38
C ARG A 108 -15.32 7.45 13.18
N ALA A 109 -14.98 6.93 12.00
CA ALA A 109 -15.05 5.51 11.72
C ALA A 109 -13.78 4.80 12.18
N GLU A 110 -13.92 3.90 13.15
CA GLU A 110 -12.83 3.04 13.64
C GLU A 110 -13.33 1.59 13.79
N PRO A 111 -12.92 0.65 12.91
CA PRO A 111 -12.10 0.85 11.71
C PRO A 111 -12.89 1.49 10.55
N PRO A 112 -12.21 2.14 9.60
CA PRO A 112 -12.85 2.59 8.37
C PRO A 112 -13.32 1.45 7.49
N LYS A 113 -14.33 1.71 6.66
CA LYS A 113 -14.86 0.76 5.67
C LYS A 113 -14.42 1.19 4.28
N TYR A 114 -13.30 0.62 3.80
CA TYR A 114 -12.71 1.00 2.51
C TYR A 114 -13.34 0.32 1.29
N GLY A 115 -13.92 -0.86 1.45
CA GLY A 115 -14.54 -1.61 0.35
C GLY A 115 -14.53 -3.12 0.57
N LYS A 116 -14.92 -3.86 -0.48
CA LYS A 116 -14.80 -5.32 -0.53
C LYS A 116 -13.50 -5.69 -1.24
N LEU A 117 -12.96 -6.86 -0.91
CA LEU A 117 -11.73 -7.35 -1.52
C LEU A 117 -12.01 -7.95 -2.91
N ASP A 118 -11.14 -7.65 -3.88
CA ASP A 118 -11.06 -8.35 -5.16
C ASP A 118 -10.43 -9.74 -4.97
N GLU A 119 -10.91 -10.74 -5.72
CA GLU A 119 -10.39 -12.11 -5.71
C GLU A 119 -8.90 -12.18 -6.04
N LEU A 120 -8.40 -11.30 -6.91
CA LEU A 120 -6.97 -11.22 -7.22
C LEU A 120 -6.13 -10.94 -5.98
N VAL A 121 -6.60 -10.02 -5.13
CA VAL A 121 -5.91 -9.61 -3.91
C VAL A 121 -5.98 -10.72 -2.86
N VAL A 122 -7.12 -11.42 -2.77
CA VAL A 122 -7.26 -12.60 -1.90
C VAL A 122 -6.23 -13.67 -2.26
N ARG A 123 -6.04 -13.95 -3.55
CA ARG A 123 -5.04 -14.93 -4.01
C ARG A 123 -3.62 -14.49 -3.67
N LYS A 124 -3.27 -13.22 -3.90
CA LYS A 124 -1.93 -12.67 -3.57
C LYS A 124 -1.65 -12.70 -2.07
N MET A 125 -2.64 -12.36 -1.23
CA MET A 125 -2.53 -12.45 0.23
C MET A 125 -2.22 -13.89 0.68
N LYS A 126 -2.91 -14.88 0.09
CA LYS A 126 -2.64 -16.30 0.38
C LYS A 126 -1.21 -16.68 0.02
N GLU A 127 -0.74 -16.30 -1.16
CA GLU A 127 0.64 -16.56 -1.60
C GLU A 127 1.68 -15.92 -0.67
N ILE A 128 1.45 -14.67 -0.23
CA ILE A 128 2.35 -13.97 0.68
C ILE A 128 2.42 -14.70 2.02
N ASN A 129 1.28 -15.08 2.59
CA ASN A 129 1.23 -15.78 3.87
C ASN A 129 1.92 -17.16 3.80
N GLU A 130 1.75 -17.89 2.71
CA GLU A 130 2.41 -19.18 2.48
C GLU A 130 3.93 -19.04 2.27
N ASN A 131 4.41 -17.85 1.94
CA ASN A 131 5.80 -17.57 1.56
C ASN A 131 6.41 -16.41 2.34
N GLU A 132 6.01 -16.19 3.59
CA GLU A 132 6.41 -15.03 4.40
C GLU A 132 7.94 -14.88 4.47
N ILE A 133 8.64 -15.97 4.81
CA ILE A 133 10.11 -16.02 4.92
C ILE A 133 10.77 -15.62 3.59
N LYS A 134 10.29 -16.18 2.46
CA LYS A 134 10.81 -15.86 1.13
C LYS A 134 10.71 -14.36 0.82
N TRP A 135 9.60 -13.73 1.18
CA TRP A 135 9.41 -12.29 0.93
C TRP A 135 10.27 -11.42 1.86
N HIS A 136 10.47 -11.85 3.11
CA HIS A 136 11.38 -11.21 4.05
C HIS A 136 12.84 -11.31 3.57
N ASP A 137 13.30 -12.50 3.20
CA ASP A 137 14.66 -12.73 2.66
C ASP A 137 14.90 -11.91 1.40
N ARG A 138 13.89 -11.81 0.53
CA ARG A 138 13.98 -11.00 -0.68
C ARG A 138 14.16 -9.51 -0.37
N ALA A 139 13.49 -8.98 0.67
CA ALA A 139 13.70 -7.60 1.11
C ALA A 139 15.11 -7.42 1.67
N ASN A 140 15.58 -8.35 2.53
CA ASN A 140 16.94 -8.35 3.08
C ASN A 140 18.01 -8.27 1.99
N MET A 141 17.86 -9.03 0.90
CA MET A 141 18.84 -9.04 -0.20
C MET A 141 18.93 -7.71 -0.96
N LEU A 142 17.91 -6.86 -0.89
CA LEU A 142 17.82 -5.60 -1.63
C LEU A 142 18.14 -4.37 -0.78
N MET A 143 18.38 -4.55 0.53
CA MET A 143 18.65 -3.46 1.48
C MET A 143 20.09 -3.51 1.98
N VAL A 144 20.72 -2.34 2.13
CA VAL A 144 22.09 -2.23 2.70
C VAL A 144 22.11 -2.46 4.21
N ASP A 145 21.03 -2.12 4.91
CA ASP A 145 20.92 -2.19 6.37
C ASP A 145 19.76 -3.12 6.79
N PRO A 146 20.01 -4.43 6.97
CA PRO A 146 18.99 -5.41 7.34
C PRO A 146 18.35 -5.17 8.71
N LEU A 147 18.96 -4.36 9.58
CA LEU A 147 18.44 -4.05 10.92
C LEU A 147 17.19 -3.16 10.89
N ARG A 148 16.81 -2.65 9.70
CA ARG A 148 15.62 -1.84 9.48
C ARG A 148 14.38 -2.65 9.09
N LEU A 149 14.51 -3.95 8.89
CA LEU A 149 13.42 -4.81 8.47
C LEU A 149 12.59 -5.27 9.66
N ASP A 150 11.27 -5.24 9.51
CA ASP A 150 10.37 -5.83 10.48
C ASP A 150 10.60 -7.35 10.55
N ARG A 151 10.65 -7.90 11.78
CA ARG A 151 10.81 -9.35 11.97
C ARG A 151 9.56 -10.10 11.48
N PRO A 152 9.72 -11.28 10.84
CA PRO A 152 8.59 -12.09 10.43
C PRO A 152 7.73 -12.49 11.63
N PHE A 153 6.41 -12.53 11.44
CA PHE A 153 5.42 -12.68 12.50
C PHE A 153 5.62 -13.99 13.29
N ASN A 154 6.12 -15.03 12.62
CA ASN A 154 6.41 -16.34 13.21
C ASN A 154 7.59 -16.37 14.19
N GLU A 155 8.41 -15.31 14.27
CA GLU A 155 9.48 -15.19 15.27
C GLU A 155 9.06 -14.41 16.54
N ILE A 156 7.90 -13.75 16.52
CA ILE A 156 7.39 -12.95 17.65
C ILE A 156 6.71 -13.86 18.71
N GLY A 157 6.48 -15.13 18.39
CA GLY A 157 5.93 -16.14 19.30
C GLY A 157 6.91 -16.58 20.39
N ASN A 158 7.24 -15.68 21.33
CA ASN A 158 7.67 -15.97 22.72
C ASN A 158 8.09 -14.71 23.53
N ALA A 159 7.78 -13.50 23.07
CA ALA A 159 8.00 -12.30 23.88
C ALA A 159 6.67 -11.55 24.02
N LEU A 160 6.22 -11.43 25.27
CA LEU A 160 5.00 -10.74 25.75
C LEU A 160 3.75 -11.63 25.90
N TRP A 161 3.81 -12.52 26.89
CA TRP A 161 2.79 -12.56 27.96
C TRP A 161 3.48 -12.17 29.27
#